data_AF-A0A1N6HD97-F1
#
_entry.id   AF-A0A1N6HD97-F1
#
_cell.length_a   1.000
_cell.length_b   1.000
_cell.length_c   1.000
_cell.angle_alpha   90.00
_cell.angle_beta   90.00
_cell.angle_gamma   90.00
#
_symmetry.space_group_name_H-M   'P 1'
#
loop_
_entity.id
_entity.type
_entity.pdbx_description
1 polymer ?
#
loop_
_entity_poly.entity_id
_entity_poly.type
_entity_poly.pdbx_seq_one_letter_code
_entity_poly.pdbx_strand_id
1 'polypeptide(L)'
;MILEIKNYIKISNSIDEILRNSPFKIKYIIEKTGISEPTFFRKMKEKKFLPEELLKIAEIIEPENSFLQSLKEAERELDEGKYYSHSDVMKISEERFLKKYGNKMV
;
A
#
# COMPACT_ATOMS: atom_id res chain seq x y z
N MET A 1 -18.66 11.76 -5.98
CA MET A 1 -18.98 10.86 -4.85
C MET A 1 -19.75 9.59 -5.23
N ILE A 2 -20.95 9.69 -5.85
CA ILE A 2 -21.79 8.51 -6.14
C ILE A 2 -21.12 7.54 -7.14
N LEU A 3 -20.41 8.07 -8.13
CA LEU A 3 -19.73 7.26 -9.16
C LEU A 3 -18.59 6.44 -8.56
N GLU A 4 -17.83 7.05 -7.65
CA GLU A 4 -16.70 6.47 -6.93
C GLU A 4 -17.18 5.33 -6.04
N ILE A 5 -18.31 5.51 -5.34
CA ILE A 5 -18.95 4.45 -4.57
C ILE A 5 -19.41 3.30 -5.47
N LYS A 6 -20.04 3.60 -6.63
CA LYS A 6 -20.44 2.56 -7.59
C LYS A 6 -19.25 1.78 -8.14
N ASN A 7 -18.14 2.45 -8.45
CA ASN A 7 -16.91 1.82 -8.91
C ASN A 7 -16.30 0.93 -7.83
N TYR A 8 -16.27 1.39 -6.58
CA TYR A 8 -15.82 0.59 -5.45
C TYR A 8 -16.65 -0.69 -5.29
N ILE A 9 -17.99 -0.58 -5.32
CA ILE A 9 -18.89 -1.74 -5.25
C ILE A 9 -18.62 -2.72 -6.40
N LYS A 10 -18.40 -2.22 -7.62
CA LYS A 10 -18.07 -3.05 -8.77
C LYS A 10 -16.75 -3.81 -8.56
N ILE A 11 -15.69 -3.14 -8.11
CA ILE A 11 -14.38 -3.75 -7.84
C ILE A 11 -14.50 -4.82 -6.75
N SER A 12 -15.15 -4.50 -5.63
CA SER A 12 -15.38 -5.43 -4.53
C SER A 12 -16.15 -6.67 -4.97
N ASN A 13 -17.16 -6.49 -5.83
CA ASN A 13 -17.97 -7.59 -6.36
C ASN A 13 -17.25 -8.44 -7.41
N SER A 14 -16.22 -7.93 -8.07
CA SER A 14 -15.46 -8.62 -9.12
C SER A 14 -14.07 -9.07 -8.66
N ILE A 15 -13.75 -8.95 -7.38
CA ILE A 15 -12.39 -9.21 -6.87
C ILE A 15 -11.92 -10.64 -7.12
N ASP A 16 -12.83 -11.62 -7.12
CA ASP A 16 -12.50 -13.01 -7.40
C ASP A 16 -12.07 -13.23 -8.85
N GLU A 17 -12.67 -12.51 -9.80
CA GLU A 17 -12.28 -12.54 -11.21
C GLU A 17 -10.98 -11.77 -11.45
N ILE A 18 -10.84 -10.58 -10.85
CA ILE A 18 -9.62 -9.76 -10.91
C ILE A 18 -8.42 -10.56 -10.43
N LEU A 19 -8.55 -11.24 -9.28
CA LEU A 19 -7.48 -12.05 -8.71
C LEU A 19 -7.12 -13.27 -9.58
N ARG A 20 -8.08 -13.88 -10.27
CA ARG A 20 -7.82 -15.01 -11.19
C ARG A 20 -7.16 -14.58 -12.49
N ASN A 21 -7.49 -13.39 -12.98
CA ASN A 21 -6.94 -12.81 -14.21
C ASN A 21 -5.62 -12.05 -13.96
N SER A 22 -5.21 -11.93 -12.70
CA SER A 22 -3.94 -11.32 -12.32
C SER A 22 -2.76 -12.12 -12.87
N PRO A 23 -1.66 -11.45 -13.29
CA PRO A 23 -0.43 -12.13 -13.69
C PRO A 23 0.29 -12.81 -12.50
N PHE A 24 -0.15 -12.59 -11.27
CA PHE A 24 0.48 -13.13 -10.06
C PHE A 24 -0.28 -14.32 -9.49
N LYS A 25 0.47 -15.29 -8.94
CA LYS A 25 -0.14 -16.41 -8.20
C LYS A 25 -0.83 -15.90 -6.94
N ILE A 26 -2.02 -16.41 -6.66
CA ILE A 26 -2.78 -16.09 -5.44
C ILE A 26 -1.94 -16.23 -4.16
N LYS A 27 -1.10 -17.28 -4.07
CA LYS A 27 -0.21 -17.48 -2.92
C LYS A 27 0.77 -16.32 -2.71
N TYR A 28 1.30 -15.74 -3.78
CA TYR A 28 2.18 -14.56 -3.71
C TYR A 28 1.42 -13.33 -3.21
N ILE A 29 0.18 -13.12 -3.69
CA ILE A 29 -0.68 -12.02 -3.26
C ILE A 29 -1.01 -12.16 -1.76
N ILE A 30 -1.35 -13.37 -1.29
CA ILE A 30 -1.60 -13.66 0.13
C ILE A 30 -0.38 -13.29 0.98
N GLU A 31 0.81 -13.73 0.57
CA GLU A 31 2.06 -13.44 1.29
C GLU A 31 2.31 -11.93 1.39
N LYS A 32 2.16 -11.20 0.29
CA LYS A 32 2.42 -9.75 0.23
C LYS A 32 1.36 -8.90 0.93
N THR A 33 0.11 -9.36 0.96
CA THR A 33 -0.96 -8.67 1.70
C THR A 33 -0.83 -8.82 3.21
N GLY A 34 -0.18 -9.88 3.70
CA GLY A 34 -0.05 -10.20 5.12
C GLY A 34 -1.35 -10.74 5.75
N ILE A 35 -2.35 -11.07 4.92
CA ILE A 35 -3.61 -11.70 5.36
C ILE A 35 -3.36 -13.20 5.48
N SER A 36 -3.83 -13.82 6.58
CA SER A 36 -3.71 -15.27 6.70
C SER A 36 -4.48 -15.98 5.59
N GLU A 37 -3.91 -17.05 5.04
CA GLU A 37 -4.48 -17.79 3.92
C GLU A 37 -5.96 -18.19 4.12
N PRO A 38 -6.39 -18.73 5.29
CA PRO A 38 -7.81 -19.00 5.54
C PRO A 38 -8.69 -17.75 5.49
N THR A 39 -8.20 -16.63 6.03
CA THR A 39 -8.93 -15.36 6.05
C THR A 39 -9.06 -14.78 4.65
N PHE A 40 -7.98 -14.87 3.85
CA PHE A 40 -7.97 -14.39 2.47
C PHE A 40 -9.00 -15.14 1.63
N PHE A 41 -9.00 -16.48 1.69
CA PHE A 41 -9.98 -17.28 0.94
C PHE A 41 -11.42 -17.05 1.40
N ARG A 42 -11.65 -16.91 2.71
CA ARG A 42 -12.98 -16.53 3.24
C ARG A 42 -13.43 -15.18 2.70
N LYS A 43 -12.58 -14.15 2.78
CA LYS A 43 -12.88 -12.80 2.29
C LYS A 43 -13.11 -12.76 0.78
N MET A 44 -12.34 -13.54 0.02
CA MET A 44 -12.53 -13.70 -1.42
C MET A 44 -13.88 -14.33 -1.75
N LYS A 45 -14.28 -15.39 -1.04
CA LYS A 45 -15.60 -16.02 -1.22
C LYS A 45 -16.74 -15.09 -0.83
N GLU A 46 -16.59 -14.36 0.28
CA GLU A 46 -17.62 -13.46 0.80
C GLU A 46 -17.63 -12.08 0.12
N LYS A 47 -16.60 -11.75 -0.67
CA LYS A 47 -16.37 -10.44 -1.31
C LYS A 47 -16.26 -9.28 -0.30
N LYS A 48 -15.67 -9.57 0.87
CA LYS A 48 -15.58 -8.67 2.03
C LYS A 48 -14.14 -8.30 2.40
N PHE A 49 -13.38 -7.88 1.40
CA PHE A 49 -12.11 -7.18 1.66
C PHE A 49 -12.40 -5.76 2.15
N LEU A 50 -11.55 -5.27 3.06
CA LEU A 50 -11.52 -3.87 3.45
C LEU A 50 -10.95 -3.02 2.31
N PRO A 51 -11.29 -1.72 2.23
CA PRO A 51 -10.73 -0.83 1.20
C PRO A 51 -9.19 -0.85 1.15
N GLU A 52 -8.54 -0.87 2.31
CA GLU A 52 -7.08 -0.88 2.43
C GLU A 52 -6.48 -2.22 1.96
N GLU A 53 -7.20 -3.33 2.19
CA GLU A 53 -6.81 -4.65 1.69
C GLU A 53 -6.94 -4.70 0.16
N LEU A 54 -8.02 -4.15 -0.40
CA LEU A 54 -8.22 -4.05 -1.85
C LEU A 54 -7.16 -3.19 -2.51
N LEU A 55 -6.78 -2.06 -1.88
CA LEU A 55 -5.72 -1.20 -2.38
C LEU A 55 -4.38 -1.92 -2.42
N LYS A 56 -3.98 -2.61 -1.35
CA LYS A 56 -2.76 -3.42 -1.35
C LYS A 56 -2.77 -4.50 -2.41
N ILE A 57 -3.91 -5.18 -2.59
CA ILE A 57 -4.06 -6.17 -3.66
C ILE A 57 -3.83 -5.50 -5.02
N ALA A 58 -4.45 -4.34 -5.27
CA ALA A 58 -4.29 -3.58 -6.52
C ALA A 58 -2.82 -3.21 -6.80
N GLU A 59 -2.11 -2.73 -5.79
CA GLU A 59 -0.68 -2.38 -5.88
C GLU A 59 0.20 -3.58 -6.23
N ILE A 60 -0.16 -4.77 -5.72
CA ILE A 60 0.57 -6.01 -6.02
C ILE A 60 0.30 -6.48 -7.45
N ILE A 61 -0.96 -6.41 -7.92
CA ILE A 61 -1.33 -6.93 -9.24
C ILE A 61 -0.99 -5.98 -10.39
N GLU A 62 -0.87 -4.68 -10.11
CA GLU A 62 -0.52 -3.64 -11.08
C GLU A 62 0.67 -2.78 -10.57
N PRO A 63 1.88 -3.37 -10.45
CA PRO A 63 3.03 -2.69 -9.84
C PRO A 63 3.48 -1.46 -10.63
N GLU A 64 3.39 -1.49 -11.96
CA GLU A 64 3.76 -0.36 -12.82
C GLU A 64 2.84 0.85 -12.58
N ASN A 65 1.52 0.62 -12.52
CA ASN A 65 0.55 1.67 -12.24
C ASN A 65 0.72 2.21 -10.82
N SER A 66 0.95 1.35 -9.83
CA SER A 66 1.24 1.75 -8.45
C SER A 66 2.48 2.64 -8.38
N PHE A 67 3.57 2.26 -9.05
CA PHE A 67 4.79 3.03 -9.10
C PHE A 67 4.61 4.39 -9.82
N LEU A 68 3.87 4.43 -10.93
CA LEU A 68 3.56 5.68 -11.61
C LEU A 68 2.71 6.62 -10.75
N GLN A 69 1.78 6.09 -9.95
CA GLN A 69 0.99 6.89 -9.02
C GLN A 69 1.84 7.46 -7.88
N SER A 70 2.76 6.67 -7.32
CA SER A 70 3.66 7.14 -6.27
C SER A 70 4.61 8.24 -6.75
N LEU A 71 5.09 8.15 -8.00
CA LEU A 71 5.86 9.24 -8.63
C LEU A 71 5.03 10.53 -8.77
N LYS A 72 3.78 10.42 -9.24
CA LYS A 72 2.88 11.59 -9.34
C LYS A 72 2.52 12.18 -7.99
N GLU A 73 2.46 11.36 -6.95
CA GLU A 73 2.26 11.84 -5.58
C GLU A 73 3.50 12.56 -5.06
N ALA A 74 4.68 11.99 -5.26
CA ALA A 74 5.95 12.63 -4.91
C ALA A 74 6.13 13.98 -5.64
N GLU A 75 5.82 14.07 -6.94
CA GLU A 75 5.85 15.33 -7.69
C GLU A 75 4.91 16.38 -7.06
N ARG A 76 3.69 16.00 -6.71
CA ARG A 76 2.73 16.89 -6.02
C ARG A 76 3.23 17.32 -4.64
N GLU A 77 3.83 16.41 -3.88
CA GLU A 77 4.43 16.74 -2.58
C GLU A 77 5.58 17.75 -2.73
N LEU A 78 6.42 17.60 -3.76
CA LEU A 78 7.46 18.58 -4.06
C LEU A 78 6.88 19.96 -4.37
N ASP A 79 5.83 20.03 -5.20
CA ASP A 79 5.13 21.27 -5.55
C ASP A 79 4.47 21.93 -4.32
N GLU A 80 3.93 21.13 -3.41
CA GLU A 80 3.36 21.57 -2.14
C GLU A 80 4.42 21.92 -1.08
N GLY A 81 5.71 21.78 -1.39
CA GLY A 81 6.81 22.04 -0.47
C GLY A 81 7.00 20.98 0.62
N LYS A 82 6.36 19.82 0.49
CA LYS A 82 6.48 18.66 1.38
C LYS A 82 7.71 17.85 1.03
N TYR A 83 8.89 18.38 1.31
CA TYR A 83 10.15 17.68 1.14
C TYR A 83 11.09 17.95 2.31
N TYR A 84 12.10 17.09 2.45
CA TYR A 84 13.17 17.30 3.41
C TYR A 84 14.43 17.77 2.69
N SER A 85 15.01 18.86 3.14
CA SER A 85 16.35 19.24 2.70
C SER A 85 17.40 18.29 3.30
N HIS A 86 18.61 18.32 2.75
CA HIS A 86 19.72 17.55 3.31
C HIS A 86 19.94 17.83 4.81
N SER A 87 19.89 19.10 5.21
CA SER A 87 20.01 19.51 6.62
C SER A 87 18.90 18.93 7.51
N ASP A 88 17.66 18.89 7.02
CA ASP A 88 16.54 18.31 7.77
C ASP A 88 16.76 16.81 7.98
N VAL A 89 17.16 16.10 6.93
CA VAL A 89 17.43 14.66 6.98
C VAL A 89 18.58 14.34 7.94
N MET A 90 19.66 15.14 7.94
CA MET A 90 20.80 14.95 8.84
C MET A 90 20.38 15.10 10.30
N LYS A 91 19.64 16.16 10.62
CA LYS A 91 19.12 16.39 11.97
C LYS A 91 18.21 15.26 12.46
N ILE A 92 17.24 14.86 11.62
CA ILE A 92 16.32 13.75 11.94
C ILE A 92 17.11 12.43 12.16
N SER A 93 18.19 12.21 11.41
CA SER A 93 18.99 11.00 11.53
C SER A 93 19.84 10.99 12.80
N GLU A 94 20.42 12.12 13.17
CA GLU A 94 21.13 12.31 14.44
C GLU A 94 20.20 12.09 15.65
N GLU A 95 19.02 12.70 15.64
CA GLU A 95 18.00 12.52 16.69
C GLU A 95 17.59 11.04 16.84
N ARG A 96 17.38 10.34 15.72
CA ARG A 96 17.08 8.90 15.73
C ARG A 96 18.22 8.07 16.32
N PHE A 97 19.46 8.41 16.01
CA PHE A 97 20.64 7.73 16.55
C PHE A 97 20.76 7.93 18.06
N LEU A 98 20.69 9.18 18.53
CA LEU A 98 20.78 9.52 19.95
C LEU A 98 19.63 8.87 20.76
N LYS A 99 18.40 8.86 20.23
CA LYS A 99 17.28 8.18 20.90
C LYS A 99 17.50 6.67 21.08
N LYS A 100 18.18 6.03 20.12
CA LYS A 100 18.40 4.57 20.14
C LYS A 100 19.65 4.16 20.93
N TYR A 101 20.70 5.00 20.93
CA TYR A 101 22.01 4.63 21.45
C TYR A 101 22.60 5.61 22.48
N GLY A 102 22.05 6.82 22.61
CA GLY A 102 22.58 7.87 23.49
C GLY A 102 22.62 7.48 24.97
N ASN A 103 21.65 6.69 25.46
CA ASN A 103 21.65 6.18 26.84
C ASN A 103 22.60 4.99 27.08
N LYS A 104 23.24 4.42 26.05
CA LYS A 104 24.18 3.30 26.17
C LYS A 104 25.65 3.74 26.17
N MET A 105 25.90 5.05 26.02
CA MET A 105 27.25 5.63 25.97
C MET A 105 27.60 6.46 27.23
N VAL A 106 26.82 6.33 28.30
CA VAL A 106 27.09 6.91 29.62
C VAL A 106 27.32 5.79 30.62
#